data_AF-A0A959NGG7-F1
#
_entry.id   AF-A0A959NGG7-F1
#
_cell.length_a   1.000
_cell.length_b   1.000
_cell.length_c   1.000
_cell.angle_alpha   90.00
_cell.angle_beta   90.00
_cell.angle_gamma   90.00
#
_symmetry.space_group_name_H-M   'P 1'
#
loop_
_entity.id
_entity.type
_entity.pdbx_description
1 polymer ?
#
loop_
_entity_poly.entity_id
_entity_poly.type
_entity_poly.pdbx_seq_one_letter_code
_entity_poly.pdbx_strand_id
1 'polypeptide(L)'
;SFPVIAMKDSSIILQAGWAAGVRVGNELMGENDSTVKIKITNLLGLGKSEAKLLSGDISNLSAAGPFELSNWVSASTPLLTIYIPESQTSYKEIMDRAAINMALQKSGKFNFIHQFDLTPPDIIINFSEGKPVANDFTTHLLNIPIPKFSVSEIENLASNKNLFVNLAPPEQLISTLKNKFKNFTTIRLANNPNDATYILYGTTDENGNPAYGLVKADITGRDSLSSLPLYTKPVTLSANSSAAYENVTDNIFEQALKISKIRGWLTLAAPQDGGFFPYRLEMRDATTDKIIDSNGVKIGTRLDLRIEANDDYLDYPIPRKYIYVFTIDVNGRMQLIYPLASEGSSQNKFPINDDQGMPQKVLSLFSRPAKAALPTGTDQYFLLASEEPIQSPGMLFNQKGVRATLPGNHPLATLLKMGNESNARSAYN
;
A
#
# COMPACT_ATOMS: atom_id res chain seq x y z
N SER A 1 2.28 -14.95 9.44
CA SER A 1 2.86 -15.56 10.64
C SER A 1 4.39 -15.42 10.73
N PHE A 2 4.93 -15.43 11.95
CA PHE A 2 6.33 -15.18 12.32
C PHE A 2 6.89 -16.40 13.09
N PRO A 3 7.90 -17.12 12.55
CA PRO A 3 8.39 -18.33 13.20
C PRO A 3 9.26 -18.02 14.42
N VAL A 4 9.27 -18.95 15.38
CA VAL A 4 10.20 -18.96 16.51
C VAL A 4 11.52 -19.58 16.06
N ILE A 5 12.63 -18.90 16.30
CA ILE A 5 13.96 -19.33 15.83
C ILE A 5 14.90 -19.73 16.97
N ALA A 6 14.61 -19.33 18.21
CA ALA A 6 15.35 -19.75 19.38
C ALA A 6 14.52 -19.54 20.64
N MET A 7 14.83 -20.31 21.68
CA MET A 7 14.46 -19.99 23.06
C MET A 7 15.73 -19.87 23.89
N LYS A 8 15.80 -18.82 24.70
CA LYS A 8 16.87 -18.62 25.66
C LYS A 8 16.25 -18.32 27.02
N ASP A 9 16.42 -19.25 27.95
CA ASP A 9 15.79 -19.24 29.27
C ASP A 9 14.25 -19.17 29.18
N SER A 10 13.66 -18.00 29.42
CA SER A 10 12.21 -17.72 29.32
C SER A 10 11.88 -16.72 28.20
N SER A 11 12.85 -16.37 27.37
CA SER A 11 12.70 -15.48 26.23
C SER A 11 12.61 -16.26 24.92
N ILE A 12 11.63 -15.85 24.12
CA ILE A 12 11.26 -16.45 22.84
C ILE A 12 11.79 -15.52 21.75
N ILE A 13 12.68 -16.02 20.91
CA ILE A 13 13.22 -15.24 19.79
C ILE A 13 12.43 -15.56 18.54
N LEU A 14 11.83 -14.52 17.97
CA LEU A 14 11.05 -14.60 16.73
C LEU A 14 11.86 -14.10 15.54
N GLN A 15 11.58 -14.68 14.38
CA GLN A 15 12.02 -14.18 13.07
C GLN A 15 11.12 -13.04 12.59
N ALA A 16 10.96 -12.03 13.43
CA ALA A 16 10.25 -10.81 13.13
C ALA A 16 10.96 -9.69 13.86
N GLY A 17 11.38 -8.65 13.15
CA GLY A 17 11.97 -7.46 13.77
C GLY A 17 11.29 -6.20 13.26
N TRP A 18 11.96 -5.06 13.38
CA TRP A 18 11.44 -3.77 12.93
C TRP A 18 10.79 -3.81 11.54
N ALA A 19 11.42 -4.52 10.60
CA ALA A 19 10.96 -4.55 9.23
C ALA A 19 9.65 -5.33 9.07
N ALA A 20 9.41 -6.33 9.93
CA ALA A 20 8.21 -7.16 9.93
C ALA A 20 6.99 -6.43 10.54
N GLY A 21 7.16 -5.19 10.98
CA GLY A 21 6.12 -4.38 11.59
C GLY A 21 5.85 -4.72 13.05
N VAL A 22 6.63 -5.62 13.67
CA VAL A 22 6.54 -5.93 15.09
C VAL A 22 7.22 -4.86 15.94
N ARG A 23 6.64 -4.58 17.11
CA ARG A 23 7.09 -3.58 18.07
C ARG A 23 7.06 -4.13 19.49
N VAL A 24 7.89 -3.58 20.36
CA VAL A 24 7.80 -3.83 21.81
C VAL A 24 6.37 -3.57 22.28
N GLY A 25 5.83 -4.54 22.99
CA GLY A 25 4.46 -4.58 23.47
C GLY A 25 3.51 -5.40 22.61
N ASN A 26 3.77 -5.60 21.31
CA ASN A 26 2.86 -6.37 20.45
C ASN A 26 2.61 -7.77 21.02
N GLU A 27 1.36 -8.20 20.99
CA GLU A 27 0.98 -9.56 21.36
C GLU A 27 0.77 -10.37 20.09
N LEU A 28 1.21 -11.61 20.14
CA LEU A 28 1.10 -12.57 19.06
C LEU A 28 0.44 -13.84 19.58
N MET A 29 -0.19 -14.58 18.68
CA MET A 29 -0.92 -15.80 18.95
C MET A 29 -0.45 -16.89 18.00
N GLY A 30 -0.36 -18.13 18.50
CA GLY A 30 0.00 -19.27 17.66
C GLY A 30 -1.03 -19.47 16.55
N GLU A 31 -0.55 -19.64 15.31
CA GLU A 31 -1.42 -19.92 14.15
C GLU A 31 -2.15 -21.26 14.31
N ASN A 32 -1.49 -22.25 14.92
CA ASN A 32 -2.04 -23.59 15.13
C ASN A 32 -2.67 -23.77 16.51
N ASP A 33 -2.35 -22.89 17.47
CA ASP A 33 -2.92 -22.90 18.81
C ASP A 33 -3.11 -21.47 19.33
N SER A 34 -4.37 -21.01 19.27
CA SER A 34 -4.76 -19.68 19.71
C SER A 34 -4.69 -19.44 21.23
N THR A 35 -4.52 -20.49 22.02
CA THR A 35 -4.36 -20.39 23.48
C THR A 35 -2.96 -19.95 23.88
N VAL A 36 -1.97 -20.19 23.01
CA VAL A 36 -0.58 -19.77 23.19
C VAL A 36 -0.41 -18.34 22.68
N LYS A 37 -0.13 -17.42 23.61
CA LYS A 37 0.11 -16.01 23.30
C LYS A 37 1.45 -15.55 23.83
N ILE A 38 2.12 -14.71 23.07
CA ILE A 38 3.43 -14.14 23.41
C ILE A 38 3.40 -12.63 23.23
N LYS A 39 4.28 -11.91 23.92
CA LYS A 39 4.40 -10.45 23.84
C LYS A 39 5.82 -10.04 23.55
N ILE A 40 6.02 -9.22 22.52
CA ILE A 40 7.34 -8.65 22.21
C ILE A 40 7.80 -7.78 23.38
N THR A 41 8.97 -8.07 23.91
CA THR A 41 9.60 -7.30 24.99
C THR A 41 10.80 -6.50 24.53
N ASN A 42 11.44 -6.91 23.43
CA ASN A 42 12.59 -6.19 22.87
C ASN A 42 12.70 -6.41 21.35
N LEU A 43 13.31 -5.47 20.64
CA LEU A 43 13.62 -5.60 19.22
C LEU A 43 15.13 -5.77 19.07
N LEU A 44 15.55 -6.92 18.53
CA LEU A 44 16.96 -7.31 18.42
C LEU A 44 17.56 -6.94 17.04
N GLY A 45 16.78 -6.26 16.20
CA GLY A 45 17.20 -5.82 14.87
C GLY A 45 16.05 -5.82 13.86
N LEU A 46 16.39 -5.80 12.58
CA LEU A 46 15.41 -5.69 11.49
C LEU A 46 14.60 -6.98 11.28
N GLY A 47 15.21 -8.14 11.53
CA GLY A 47 14.60 -9.45 11.32
C GLY A 47 14.36 -10.27 12.59
N LYS A 48 14.67 -9.72 13.78
CA LYS A 48 14.57 -10.44 15.04
C LYS A 48 13.96 -9.60 16.15
N SER A 49 13.21 -10.27 17.02
CA SER A 49 12.62 -9.69 18.23
C SER A 49 12.64 -10.73 19.34
N GLU A 50 12.64 -10.23 20.56
CA GLU A 50 12.49 -11.02 21.76
C GLU A 50 11.06 -10.86 22.30
N ALA A 51 10.46 -11.97 22.69
CA ALA A 51 9.12 -12.03 23.25
C ALA A 51 9.11 -12.85 24.53
N LYS A 52 8.07 -12.65 25.35
CA LYS A 52 7.78 -13.47 26.53
C LYS A 52 6.40 -14.11 26.39
N LEU A 53 6.24 -15.29 26.95
CA LEU A 53 4.94 -15.96 27.02
C LEU A 53 3.97 -15.13 27.87
N LEU A 54 2.77 -14.91 27.35
CA LEU A 54 1.64 -14.28 28.06
C LEU A 54 0.66 -15.34 28.57
N SER A 55 0.32 -16.32 27.75
CA SER A 55 -0.60 -17.41 28.08
C SER A 55 -0.27 -18.67 27.29
N GLY A 56 -0.68 -19.82 27.81
CA GLY A 56 -0.37 -21.13 27.24
C GLY A 56 0.82 -21.81 27.92
N ASP A 57 1.35 -22.85 27.28
CA ASP A 57 2.49 -23.62 27.77
C ASP A 57 3.70 -23.38 26.87
N ILE A 58 4.82 -22.96 27.48
CA ILE A 58 6.08 -22.71 26.77
C ILE A 58 6.65 -23.98 26.12
N SER A 59 6.31 -25.16 26.65
CA SER A 59 6.74 -26.45 26.08
C SER A 59 6.03 -26.79 24.77
N ASN A 60 4.89 -26.16 24.48
CA ASN A 60 4.09 -26.37 23.27
C ASN A 60 4.33 -25.30 22.19
N LEU A 61 5.34 -24.45 22.34
CA LEU A 61 5.64 -23.36 21.39
C LEU A 61 5.90 -23.83 19.96
N SER A 62 6.53 -25.00 19.80
CA SER A 62 6.74 -25.63 18.49
C SER A 62 5.44 -26.17 17.87
N ALA A 63 4.50 -26.62 18.70
CA ALA A 63 3.18 -27.11 18.28
C ALA A 63 2.21 -25.95 17.95
N ALA A 64 2.35 -24.80 18.63
CA ALA A 64 1.59 -23.58 18.37
C ALA A 64 1.81 -22.99 16.98
N GLY A 65 2.87 -23.43 16.29
CA GLY A 65 3.19 -22.99 14.93
C GLY A 65 3.81 -21.59 14.89
N PRO A 66 3.96 -21.00 13.70
CA PRO A 66 4.41 -19.62 13.59
C PRO A 66 3.35 -18.69 14.21
N PHE A 67 3.77 -17.53 14.67
CA PHE A 67 2.95 -16.62 15.45
C PHE A 67 2.37 -15.51 14.59
N GLU A 68 1.08 -15.26 14.74
CA GLU A 68 0.37 -14.18 14.07
C GLU A 68 0.13 -13.05 15.06
N LEU A 69 0.11 -11.81 14.59
CA LEU A 69 -0.10 -10.69 15.49
C LEU A 69 -1.56 -10.69 15.99
N SER A 70 -1.76 -10.76 17.31
CA SER A 70 -3.07 -10.90 17.96
C SER A 70 -3.53 -9.66 18.71
N ASN A 71 -2.61 -8.80 19.12
CA ASN A 71 -2.92 -7.49 19.70
C ASN A 71 -1.84 -6.46 19.33
N TRP A 72 -2.25 -5.33 18.75
CA TRP A 72 -1.34 -4.26 18.34
C TRP A 72 -1.12 -3.27 19.49
N VAL A 73 -0.06 -3.48 20.29
CA VAL A 73 0.41 -2.47 21.26
C VAL A 73 1.29 -1.41 20.58
N SER A 74 1.04 -0.18 20.99
CA SER A 74 1.41 1.12 20.41
C SER A 74 2.85 1.28 19.87
N ALA A 75 2.95 1.70 18.61
CA ALA A 75 3.73 2.90 18.35
C ALA A 75 2.97 4.08 18.98
N SER A 76 3.64 5.01 19.65
CA SER A 76 3.01 6.24 20.17
C SER A 76 2.39 7.11 19.08
N THR A 77 2.55 6.75 17.79
CA THR A 77 2.01 7.48 16.65
C THR A 77 1.43 6.50 15.61
N PRO A 78 0.16 6.68 15.19
CA PRO A 78 -0.44 5.86 14.15
C PRO A 78 0.25 6.07 12.80
N LEU A 79 0.52 4.98 12.08
CA LEU A 79 1.08 5.01 10.73
C LEU A 79 0.03 5.39 9.69
N LEU A 80 -1.25 5.39 10.01
CA LEU A 80 -2.27 5.87 9.07
C LEU A 80 -3.40 6.52 9.84
N THR A 81 -3.94 7.61 9.32
CA THR A 81 -5.22 8.14 9.80
C THR A 81 -6.23 8.04 8.66
N ILE A 82 -7.38 7.41 8.91
CA ILE A 82 -8.45 7.21 7.92
C ILE A 82 -9.70 7.94 8.39
N TYR A 83 -10.31 8.73 7.51
CA TYR A 83 -11.65 9.29 7.74
C TYR A 83 -12.69 8.43 7.01
N ILE A 84 -13.73 8.03 7.76
CA ILE A 84 -14.92 7.34 7.23
C ILE A 84 -16.06 8.35 7.30
N PRO A 85 -16.63 8.81 6.17
CA PRO A 85 -17.76 9.73 6.18
C PRO A 85 -18.96 9.15 6.92
N GLU A 86 -19.60 9.97 7.76
CA GLU A 86 -20.86 9.60 8.39
C GLU A 86 -22.00 9.59 7.37
N SER A 87 -22.92 8.63 7.50
CA SER A 87 -24.09 8.51 6.65
C SER A 87 -25.12 7.61 7.32
N GLN A 88 -26.38 8.04 7.30
CA GLN A 88 -27.54 7.23 7.69
C GLN A 88 -28.24 6.64 6.46
N THR A 89 -27.57 6.64 5.30
CA THR A 89 -28.17 6.16 4.05
C THR A 89 -28.33 4.64 4.10
N SER A 90 -29.52 4.15 3.74
CA SER A 90 -29.79 2.72 3.64
C SER A 90 -29.12 2.10 2.41
N TYR A 91 -28.91 0.77 2.43
CA TYR A 91 -28.40 0.04 1.25
C TYR A 91 -29.24 0.31 -0.01
N LYS A 92 -30.58 0.35 0.13
CA LYS A 92 -31.48 0.57 -1.00
C LYS A 92 -31.29 1.95 -1.62
N GLU A 93 -31.18 3.00 -0.82
CA GLU A 93 -30.93 4.35 -1.33
C GLU A 93 -29.56 4.46 -2.01
N ILE A 94 -28.54 3.75 -1.51
CA ILE A 94 -27.24 3.66 -2.17
C ILE A 94 -27.34 2.97 -3.54
N MET A 95 -28.11 1.88 -3.64
CA MET A 95 -28.37 1.22 -4.94
C MET A 95 -29.12 2.15 -5.90
N ASP A 96 -30.12 2.89 -5.43
CA ASP A 96 -30.88 3.83 -6.25
C ASP A 96 -29.96 4.97 -6.77
N ARG A 97 -29.02 5.46 -5.94
CA ARG A 97 -27.98 6.42 -6.35
C ARG A 97 -26.97 5.80 -7.31
N ALA A 98 -26.55 4.55 -7.09
CA ALA A 98 -25.63 3.85 -7.97
C ALA A 98 -26.22 3.63 -9.38
N ALA A 99 -27.53 3.36 -9.47
CA ALA A 99 -28.24 3.27 -10.74
C ALA A 99 -28.25 4.61 -11.51
N ILE A 100 -28.46 5.73 -10.80
CA ILE A 100 -28.34 7.07 -11.41
C ILE A 100 -26.90 7.33 -11.86
N ASN A 101 -25.91 6.94 -11.05
CA ASN A 101 -24.50 7.06 -11.42
C ASN A 101 -24.15 6.30 -12.71
N MET A 102 -24.66 5.07 -12.84
CA MET A 102 -24.52 4.30 -14.07
C MET A 102 -25.24 4.97 -15.26
N ALA A 103 -26.42 5.55 -15.06
CA ALA A 103 -27.10 6.30 -16.10
C ALA A 103 -26.30 7.54 -16.56
N LEU A 104 -25.67 8.26 -15.62
CA LEU A 104 -24.76 9.37 -15.92
C LEU A 104 -23.55 8.92 -16.74
N GLN A 105 -22.91 7.80 -16.38
CA GLN A 105 -21.80 7.23 -17.14
C GLN A 105 -22.19 6.89 -18.58
N LYS A 106 -23.42 6.42 -18.80
CA LYS A 106 -23.95 6.07 -20.13
C LYS A 106 -24.46 7.27 -20.94
N SER A 107 -24.61 8.45 -20.34
CA SER A 107 -25.15 9.65 -21.03
C SER A 107 -24.23 10.19 -22.12
N GLY A 108 -22.93 9.95 -22.03
CA GLY A 108 -21.91 10.52 -22.93
C GLY A 108 -21.74 12.04 -22.80
N LYS A 109 -22.35 12.69 -21.79
CA LYS A 109 -22.30 14.15 -21.58
C LYS A 109 -21.13 14.62 -20.71
N PHE A 110 -20.37 13.68 -20.16
CA PHE A 110 -19.29 13.93 -19.21
C PHE A 110 -18.09 13.05 -19.53
N ASN A 111 -16.90 13.50 -19.16
CA ASN A 111 -15.77 12.59 -19.02
C ASN A 111 -15.82 12.01 -17.60
N PHE A 112 -16.27 10.78 -17.45
CA PHE A 112 -16.43 10.17 -16.14
C PHE A 112 -15.07 9.71 -15.59
N ILE A 113 -14.70 10.21 -14.42
CA ILE A 113 -13.41 9.90 -13.81
C ILE A 113 -13.49 8.58 -13.07
N HIS A 114 -12.76 7.58 -13.58
CA HIS A 114 -12.58 6.27 -12.94
C HIS A 114 -11.21 6.14 -12.25
N GLN A 115 -10.26 7.03 -12.57
CA GLN A 115 -8.87 6.98 -12.11
C GLN A 115 -8.37 8.40 -11.83
N PHE A 116 -8.01 8.67 -10.57
CA PHE A 116 -7.64 10.01 -10.11
C PHE A 116 -6.24 10.47 -10.53
N ASP A 117 -5.41 9.57 -11.07
CA ASP A 117 -4.00 9.84 -11.40
C ASP A 117 -3.76 10.29 -12.84
N LEU A 118 -4.74 10.12 -13.73
CA LEU A 118 -4.65 10.57 -15.12
C LEU A 118 -5.26 11.96 -15.31
N THR A 119 -6.45 12.17 -14.74
CA THR A 119 -7.20 13.42 -14.88
C THR A 119 -7.92 13.73 -13.57
N PRO A 120 -7.67 14.89 -12.91
CA PRO A 120 -8.43 15.28 -11.74
C PRO A 120 -9.89 15.61 -12.11
N PRO A 121 -10.85 15.39 -11.21
CA PRO A 121 -12.23 15.80 -11.44
C PRO A 121 -12.35 17.33 -11.42
N ASP A 122 -13.10 17.86 -12.38
CA ASP A 122 -13.51 19.26 -12.42
C ASP A 122 -14.64 19.51 -11.42
N ILE A 123 -15.51 18.51 -11.26
CA ILE A 123 -16.65 18.56 -10.36
C ILE A 123 -16.83 17.22 -9.64
N ILE A 124 -17.03 17.29 -8.34
CA ILE A 124 -17.35 16.13 -7.50
C ILE A 124 -18.74 16.30 -6.91
N ILE A 125 -19.59 15.29 -7.09
CA ILE A 125 -20.89 15.19 -6.41
C ILE A 125 -20.70 14.38 -5.13
N ASN A 126 -21.06 14.97 -4.00
CA ASN A 126 -21.06 14.35 -2.67
C ASN A 126 -22.48 14.34 -2.08
N PHE A 127 -22.64 13.69 -0.94
CA PHE A 127 -23.91 13.66 -0.20
C PHE A 127 -23.69 14.16 1.23
N SER A 128 -24.27 15.32 1.56
CA SER A 128 -24.25 15.89 2.91
C SER A 128 -25.62 15.71 3.53
N GLU A 129 -25.71 15.02 4.68
CA GLU A 129 -26.99 14.72 5.34
C GLU A 129 -28.00 14.04 4.40
N GLY A 130 -27.51 13.17 3.51
CA GLY A 130 -28.32 12.48 2.49
C GLY A 130 -28.75 13.34 1.29
N LYS A 131 -28.43 14.64 1.27
CA LYS A 131 -28.73 15.55 0.16
C LYS A 131 -27.53 15.69 -0.78
N PRO A 132 -27.74 15.67 -2.11
CA PRO A 132 -26.66 15.83 -3.07
C PRO A 132 -26.13 17.27 -3.08
N VAL A 133 -24.81 17.41 -3.06
CA VAL A 133 -24.09 18.68 -3.16
C VAL A 133 -22.94 18.54 -4.15
N ALA A 134 -22.59 19.61 -4.85
CA ALA A 134 -21.46 19.62 -5.77
C ALA A 134 -20.32 20.53 -5.28
N ASN A 135 -19.09 20.08 -5.51
CA ASN A 135 -17.89 20.89 -5.43
C ASN A 135 -17.34 21.07 -6.85
N ASP A 136 -17.35 22.30 -7.35
CA ASP A 136 -16.83 22.66 -8.66
C ASP A 136 -15.46 23.34 -8.50
N PHE A 137 -14.41 22.59 -8.86
CA PHE A 137 -13.03 23.04 -8.75
C PHE A 137 -12.60 23.96 -9.89
N THR A 138 -13.40 24.04 -10.98
CA THR A 138 -13.15 24.97 -12.07
C THR A 138 -13.58 26.40 -11.71
N THR A 139 -14.63 26.52 -10.89
CA THR A 139 -15.16 27.81 -10.40
C THR A 139 -14.83 28.09 -8.94
N HIS A 140 -14.18 27.14 -8.26
CA HIS A 140 -13.88 27.18 -6.82
C HIS A 140 -15.12 27.28 -5.91
N LEU A 141 -16.29 26.90 -6.42
CA LEU A 141 -17.53 26.88 -5.65
C LEU A 141 -17.70 25.52 -4.98
N LEU A 142 -17.88 25.54 -3.65
CA LEU A 142 -18.02 24.34 -2.83
C LEU A 142 -19.42 24.24 -2.24
N ASN A 143 -19.88 23.02 -1.99
CA ASN A 143 -21.16 22.69 -1.37
C ASN A 143 -22.37 23.29 -2.09
N ILE A 144 -22.34 23.35 -3.43
CA ILE A 144 -23.47 23.80 -4.25
C ILE A 144 -24.64 22.83 -4.05
N PRO A 145 -25.79 23.26 -3.50
CA PRO A 145 -26.92 22.36 -3.28
C PRO A 145 -27.51 21.91 -4.61
N ILE A 146 -27.81 20.62 -4.74
CA ILE A 146 -28.49 20.05 -5.91
C ILE A 146 -29.91 19.69 -5.48
N PRO A 147 -30.97 20.15 -6.17
CA PRO A 147 -32.35 19.88 -5.75
C PRO A 147 -32.68 18.40 -5.63
N LYS A 148 -32.17 17.61 -6.59
CA LYS A 148 -32.36 16.17 -6.66
C LYS A 148 -31.15 15.52 -7.33
N PHE A 149 -30.75 14.35 -6.84
CA PHE A 149 -29.78 13.54 -7.54
C PHE A 149 -30.49 12.85 -8.71
N SER A 150 -30.36 13.40 -9.91
CA SER A 150 -30.91 12.85 -11.16
C SER A 150 -30.02 13.19 -12.34
N VAL A 151 -30.17 12.45 -13.44
CA VAL A 151 -29.38 12.68 -14.67
C VAL A 151 -29.51 14.13 -15.15
N SER A 152 -30.74 14.64 -15.24
CA SER A 152 -31.03 15.99 -15.75
C SER A 152 -30.36 17.12 -14.94
N GLU A 153 -30.42 17.05 -13.60
CA GLU A 153 -29.85 18.07 -12.73
C GLU A 153 -28.32 18.10 -12.82
N ILE A 154 -27.71 16.91 -12.87
CA ILE A 154 -26.25 16.80 -12.99
C ILE A 154 -25.79 17.21 -14.39
N GLU A 155 -26.52 16.89 -15.46
CA GLU A 155 -26.22 17.37 -16.82
C GLU A 155 -26.23 18.89 -16.90
N ASN A 156 -27.24 19.54 -16.31
CA ASN A 156 -27.32 21.00 -16.30
C ASN A 156 -26.13 21.65 -15.58
N LEU A 157 -25.60 21.00 -14.53
CA LEU A 157 -24.51 21.52 -13.70
C LEU A 157 -23.11 21.22 -14.25
N ALA A 158 -22.92 20.02 -14.81
CA ALA A 158 -21.61 19.41 -15.05
C ALA A 158 -21.31 19.11 -16.53
N SER A 159 -22.16 19.53 -17.48
CA SER A 159 -21.97 19.20 -18.91
C SER A 159 -20.55 19.53 -19.38
N ASN A 160 -19.93 18.59 -20.10
CA ASN A 160 -18.56 18.67 -20.63
C ASN A 160 -17.44 18.80 -19.58
N LYS A 161 -17.72 18.55 -18.29
CA LYS A 161 -16.71 18.51 -17.22
C LYS A 161 -16.25 17.08 -16.94
N ASN A 162 -15.07 16.97 -16.33
CA ASN A 162 -14.58 15.76 -15.68
C ASN A 162 -15.41 15.51 -14.40
N LEU A 163 -16.35 14.57 -14.46
CA LEU A 163 -17.30 14.30 -13.39
C LEU A 163 -16.84 13.11 -12.54
N PHE A 164 -16.89 13.29 -11.22
CA PHE A 164 -16.82 12.19 -10.27
C PHE A 164 -18.01 12.22 -9.31
N VAL A 165 -18.61 11.06 -9.03
CA VAL A 165 -19.70 10.92 -8.06
C VAL A 165 -19.19 10.08 -6.90
N ASN A 166 -19.13 10.69 -5.72
CA ASN A 166 -18.72 10.03 -4.49
C ASN A 166 -19.95 9.47 -3.76
N LEU A 167 -20.18 8.17 -3.85
CA LEU A 167 -21.28 7.52 -3.15
C LEU A 167 -20.99 7.46 -1.65
N ALA A 168 -21.95 7.90 -0.83
CA ALA A 168 -21.87 7.71 0.62
C ALA A 168 -21.91 6.21 0.96
N PRO A 169 -21.14 5.72 1.94
CA PRO A 169 -21.29 4.35 2.41
C PRO A 169 -22.63 4.15 3.14
N PRO A 170 -23.22 2.94 3.08
CA PRO A 170 -24.40 2.62 3.89
C PRO A 170 -24.02 2.53 5.38
N GLU A 171 -24.98 2.83 6.26
CA GLU A 171 -24.78 2.88 7.72
C GLU A 171 -24.17 1.58 8.29
N GLN A 172 -24.62 0.42 7.77
CA GLN A 172 -24.10 -0.88 8.18
C GLN A 172 -22.61 -1.04 7.84
N LEU A 173 -22.18 -0.59 6.65
CA LEU A 173 -20.77 -0.65 6.25
C LEU A 173 -19.90 0.26 7.12
N ILE A 174 -20.39 1.47 7.44
CA ILE A 174 -19.71 2.39 8.35
C ILE A 174 -19.48 1.72 9.71
N SER A 175 -20.54 1.10 10.26
CA SER A 175 -20.49 0.44 11.57
C SER A 175 -19.51 -0.73 11.58
N THR A 176 -19.53 -1.58 10.55
CA THR A 176 -18.59 -2.72 10.42
C THR A 176 -17.15 -2.25 10.27
N LEU A 177 -16.87 -1.25 9.42
CA LEU A 177 -15.53 -0.67 9.26
C LEU A 177 -15.03 -0.07 10.58
N LYS A 178 -15.83 0.78 11.23
CA LYS A 178 -15.45 1.42 12.50
C LYS A 178 -15.13 0.38 13.59
N ASN A 179 -15.97 -0.66 13.70
CA ASN A 179 -15.74 -1.74 14.65
C ASN A 179 -14.43 -2.50 14.35
N LYS A 180 -14.15 -2.79 13.08
CA LYS A 180 -12.89 -3.42 12.66
C LYS A 180 -11.69 -2.54 13.04
N PHE A 181 -11.68 -1.28 12.63
CA PHE A 181 -10.55 -0.36 12.83
C PHE A 181 -10.31 0.02 14.30
N LYS A 182 -11.34 0.04 15.15
CA LYS A 182 -11.21 0.35 16.59
C LYS A 182 -10.21 -0.55 17.32
N ASN A 183 -10.02 -1.78 16.83
CA ASN A 183 -9.12 -2.76 17.43
C ASN A 183 -7.66 -2.62 16.98
N PHE A 184 -7.33 -1.63 16.14
CA PHE A 184 -5.97 -1.45 15.59
C PHE A 184 -5.41 -0.08 15.96
N THR A 185 -4.20 -0.06 16.51
CA THR A 185 -3.52 1.20 16.93
C THR A 185 -2.64 1.78 15.81
N THR A 186 -2.18 0.93 14.88
CA THR A 186 -1.41 1.35 13.70
C THR A 186 -2.20 2.25 12.76
N ILE A 187 -3.54 2.09 12.75
CA ILE A 187 -4.47 2.85 11.92
C ILE A 187 -5.46 3.56 12.84
N ARG A 188 -5.49 4.88 12.82
CA ARG A 188 -6.40 5.69 13.62
C ARG A 188 -7.58 6.17 12.77
N LEU A 189 -8.77 6.16 13.33
CA LEU A 189 -9.91 6.84 12.72
C LEU A 189 -9.85 8.33 13.02
N ALA A 190 -9.89 9.16 11.97
CA ALA A 190 -10.03 10.60 12.09
C ALA A 190 -11.48 10.99 12.35
N ASN A 191 -11.68 12.07 13.11
CA ASN A 191 -12.99 12.68 13.32
C ASN A 191 -13.36 13.63 12.16
N ASN A 192 -12.37 14.22 11.49
CA ASN A 192 -12.55 15.14 10.37
C ASN A 192 -11.73 14.72 9.15
N PRO A 193 -12.18 15.02 7.93
CA PRO A 193 -11.43 14.70 6.71
C PRO A 193 -10.04 15.36 6.66
N ASN A 194 -9.90 16.57 7.21
CA ASN A 194 -8.63 17.32 7.24
C ASN A 194 -7.55 16.70 8.13
N ASP A 195 -7.95 15.85 9.10
CA ASP A 195 -7.01 15.16 10.00
C ASP A 195 -6.56 13.81 9.42
N ALA A 196 -7.10 13.42 8.28
CA ALA A 196 -6.92 12.11 7.69
C ALA A 196 -5.80 12.10 6.66
N THR A 197 -5.09 10.97 6.58
CA THR A 197 -4.19 10.68 5.46
C THR A 197 -4.98 10.14 4.27
N TYR A 198 -6.01 9.33 4.55
CA TYR A 198 -6.92 8.78 3.55
C TYR A 198 -8.38 8.96 3.96
N ILE A 199 -9.25 9.09 2.98
CA ILE A 199 -10.69 9.20 3.11
C ILE A 199 -11.32 7.99 2.41
N LEU A 200 -12.33 7.38 3.05
CA LEU A 200 -13.17 6.39 2.37
C LEU A 200 -14.00 7.08 1.29
N TYR A 201 -13.90 6.60 0.06
CA TYR A 201 -14.71 7.08 -1.07
C TYR A 201 -15.56 5.94 -1.63
N GLY A 202 -16.70 6.30 -2.22
CA GLY A 202 -17.59 5.38 -2.92
C GLY A 202 -17.65 5.69 -4.42
N THR A 203 -17.79 4.65 -5.21
CA THR A 203 -17.98 4.69 -6.67
C THR A 203 -18.87 3.51 -7.08
N THR A 204 -18.96 3.22 -8.38
CA THR A 204 -19.60 2.01 -8.90
C THR A 204 -18.60 1.13 -9.62
N ASP A 205 -18.83 -0.18 -9.57
CA ASP A 205 -18.15 -1.12 -10.46
C ASP A 205 -18.73 -1.07 -11.89
N GLU A 206 -18.19 -1.89 -12.79
CA GLU A 206 -18.61 -1.98 -14.19
C GLU A 206 -20.08 -2.40 -14.37
N ASN A 207 -20.66 -3.08 -13.36
CA ASN A 207 -22.05 -3.52 -13.34
C ASN A 207 -22.98 -2.52 -12.61
N GLY A 208 -22.44 -1.39 -12.14
CA GLY A 208 -23.21 -0.35 -11.47
C GLY A 208 -23.46 -0.64 -9.99
N ASN A 209 -22.84 -1.68 -9.43
CA ASN A 209 -22.93 -1.95 -8.00
C ASN A 209 -22.06 -0.95 -7.23
N PRO A 210 -22.48 -0.54 -6.02
CA PRO A 210 -21.66 0.30 -5.16
C PRO A 210 -20.33 -0.37 -4.83
N ALA A 211 -19.24 0.39 -4.88
CA ALA A 211 -17.90 -0.08 -4.54
C ALA A 211 -17.15 0.98 -3.74
N TYR A 212 -16.30 0.56 -2.82
CA TYR A 212 -15.64 1.46 -1.87
C TYR A 212 -14.13 1.23 -1.81
N GLY A 213 -13.38 2.32 -1.68
CA GLY A 213 -11.93 2.30 -1.54
C GLY A 213 -11.43 3.46 -0.68
N LEU A 214 -10.12 3.59 -0.57
CA LEU A 214 -9.46 4.68 0.14
C LEU A 214 -8.81 5.63 -0.87
N VAL A 215 -8.93 6.93 -0.65
CA VAL A 215 -8.33 7.99 -1.48
C VAL A 215 -7.52 8.91 -0.58
N LYS A 216 -6.33 9.36 -1.02
CA LYS A 216 -5.49 10.29 -0.23
C LYS A 216 -6.28 11.57 0.06
N ALA A 217 -6.18 12.13 1.27
CA ALA A 217 -6.94 13.34 1.62
C ALA A 217 -6.43 14.59 0.87
N ASP A 218 -5.11 14.72 0.72
CA ASP A 218 -4.46 15.86 0.08
C ASP A 218 -4.34 15.74 -1.45
N ILE A 219 -5.36 15.23 -2.15
CA ILE A 219 -5.34 15.14 -3.61
C ILE A 219 -5.50 16.55 -4.19
N THR A 220 -4.39 17.26 -4.30
CA THR A 220 -4.22 18.13 -5.44
C THR A 220 -3.65 17.24 -6.54
N GLY A 221 -4.34 17.12 -7.69
CA GLY A 221 -3.90 16.29 -8.83
C GLY A 221 -2.57 16.73 -9.46
N ARG A 222 -1.79 17.59 -8.79
CA ARG A 222 -0.44 18.01 -9.13
C ARG A 222 0.64 17.32 -8.28
N ASP A 223 0.26 16.55 -7.26
CA ASP A 223 1.20 15.90 -6.35
C ASP A 223 1.75 14.59 -6.95
N SER A 224 2.37 14.70 -8.13
CA SER A 224 3.17 13.64 -8.76
C SER A 224 4.35 13.17 -7.89
N LEU A 225 4.64 13.92 -6.82
CA LEU A 225 5.66 13.66 -5.82
C LEU A 225 5.15 12.85 -4.61
N SER A 226 3.87 12.47 -4.57
CA SER A 226 3.32 11.66 -3.47
C SER A 226 4.01 10.30 -3.40
N SER A 227 4.70 10.04 -2.30
CA SER A 227 5.32 8.73 -2.00
C SER A 227 4.30 7.67 -1.56
N LEU A 228 3.03 8.03 -1.38
CA LEU A 228 1.93 7.12 -1.02
C LEU A 228 0.95 6.94 -2.19
N PRO A 229 0.33 5.74 -2.34
CA PRO A 229 -0.64 5.49 -3.41
C PRO A 229 -1.81 6.46 -3.35
N LEU A 230 -2.15 7.13 -4.46
CA LEU A 230 -3.21 8.15 -4.47
C LEU A 230 -4.59 7.60 -4.08
N TYR A 231 -4.88 6.35 -4.44
CA TYR A 231 -6.13 5.67 -4.09
C TYR A 231 -5.93 4.15 -4.05
N THR A 232 -6.94 3.40 -3.61
CA THR A 232 -6.96 1.93 -3.64
C THR A 232 -8.02 1.43 -4.61
N LYS A 233 -7.86 0.17 -5.05
CA LYS A 233 -8.87 -0.52 -5.85
C LYS A 233 -10.19 -0.58 -5.06
N PRO A 234 -11.30 -0.05 -5.59
CA PRO A 234 -12.61 -0.21 -4.98
C PRO A 234 -13.00 -1.67 -4.84
N VAL A 235 -13.68 -1.99 -3.75
CA VAL A 235 -14.24 -3.31 -3.46
C VAL A 235 -15.75 -3.24 -3.58
N THR A 236 -16.34 -4.06 -4.44
CA THR A 236 -17.79 -4.10 -4.67
C THR A 236 -18.53 -4.58 -3.44
N LEU A 237 -19.56 -3.84 -3.03
CA LEU A 237 -20.56 -4.28 -2.08
C LEU A 237 -21.68 -5.01 -2.85
N SER A 238 -21.62 -6.34 -2.87
CA SER A 238 -22.43 -7.17 -3.77
C SER A 238 -23.89 -7.38 -3.31
N ALA A 239 -24.17 -7.24 -2.01
CA ALA A 239 -25.49 -7.50 -1.44
C ALA A 239 -25.68 -6.78 -0.09
N ASN A 240 -26.94 -6.68 0.34
CA ASN A 240 -27.30 -6.26 1.71
C ASN A 240 -27.23 -7.44 2.68
N SER A 241 -26.04 -7.95 2.96
CA SER A 241 -25.82 -9.07 3.88
C SER A 241 -24.56 -8.88 4.70
N SER A 242 -24.52 -9.42 5.92
CA SER A 242 -23.36 -9.32 6.81
C SER A 242 -22.08 -9.82 6.13
N ALA A 243 -22.15 -10.93 5.38
CA ALA A 243 -20.99 -11.47 4.66
C ALA A 243 -20.44 -10.49 3.59
N ALA A 244 -21.31 -9.76 2.88
CA ALA A 244 -20.87 -8.77 1.91
C ALA A 244 -20.22 -7.55 2.59
N TYR A 245 -20.78 -7.08 3.70
CA TYR A 245 -20.19 -5.98 4.49
C TYR A 245 -18.82 -6.35 5.10
N GLU A 246 -18.70 -7.56 5.64
CA GLU A 246 -17.42 -8.07 6.17
C GLU A 246 -16.38 -8.22 5.05
N ASN A 247 -16.76 -8.73 3.87
CA ASN A 247 -15.83 -8.85 2.75
C ASN A 247 -15.25 -7.50 2.31
N VAL A 248 -16.10 -6.47 2.16
CA VAL A 248 -15.64 -5.11 1.84
C VAL A 248 -14.75 -4.57 2.97
N THR A 249 -15.16 -4.78 4.22
CA THR A 249 -14.41 -4.32 5.40
C THR A 249 -13.02 -4.94 5.47
N ASP A 250 -12.92 -6.26 5.32
CA ASP A 250 -11.64 -6.99 5.36
C ASP A 250 -10.70 -6.55 4.24
N ASN A 251 -11.22 -6.36 3.02
CA ASN A 251 -10.39 -5.89 1.91
C ASN A 251 -9.90 -4.45 2.10
N ILE A 252 -10.75 -3.53 2.56
CA ILE A 252 -10.34 -2.14 2.86
C ILE A 252 -9.32 -2.14 4.01
N PHE A 253 -9.54 -2.97 5.02
CA PHE A 253 -8.63 -3.12 6.15
C PHE A 253 -7.26 -3.65 5.69
N GLU A 254 -7.21 -4.69 4.85
CA GLU A 254 -5.97 -5.17 4.25
C GLU A 254 -5.24 -4.11 3.43
N GLN A 255 -5.98 -3.33 2.62
CA GLN A 255 -5.41 -2.23 1.85
C GLN A 255 -4.80 -1.16 2.78
N ALA A 256 -5.48 -0.82 3.87
CA ALA A 256 -4.99 0.11 4.88
C ALA A 256 -3.71 -0.40 5.58
N LEU A 257 -3.62 -1.71 5.88
CA LEU A 257 -2.40 -2.31 6.42
C LEU A 257 -1.22 -2.23 5.42
N LYS A 258 -1.48 -2.52 4.14
CA LYS A 258 -0.48 -2.40 3.06
C LYS A 258 0.04 -0.96 2.93
N ILE A 259 -0.85 0.04 3.00
CA ILE A 259 -0.47 1.47 3.00
C ILE A 259 0.30 1.82 4.26
N SER A 260 -0.13 1.34 5.44
CA SER A 260 0.55 1.58 6.71
C SER A 260 1.99 1.04 6.69
N LYS A 261 2.21 -0.14 6.11
CA LYS A 261 3.56 -0.71 5.92
C LYS A 261 4.43 0.18 5.04
N ILE A 262 3.89 0.68 3.93
CA ILE A 262 4.60 1.63 3.05
C ILE A 262 5.02 2.88 3.82
N ARG A 263 4.08 3.52 4.54
CA ARG A 263 4.41 4.71 5.33
C ARG A 263 5.45 4.38 6.43
N GLY A 264 5.35 3.21 7.05
CA GLY A 264 6.35 2.71 7.99
C GLY A 264 7.76 2.77 7.42
N TRP A 265 7.97 2.28 6.20
CA TRP A 265 9.25 2.36 5.50
C TRP A 265 9.67 3.80 5.16
N LEU A 266 8.74 4.64 4.68
CA LEU A 266 9.03 6.03 4.33
C LEU A 266 9.42 6.90 5.54
N THR A 267 8.92 6.55 6.72
CA THR A 267 9.21 7.27 7.97
C THR A 267 10.28 6.61 8.82
N LEU A 268 10.89 5.52 8.34
CA LEU A 268 11.88 4.78 9.10
C LEU A 268 13.16 5.60 9.21
N ALA A 269 13.52 6.01 10.42
CA ALA A 269 14.80 6.64 10.69
C ALA A 269 15.91 5.57 10.72
N ALA A 270 17.09 5.91 10.18
CA ALA A 270 18.28 5.09 10.33
C ALA A 270 18.67 5.01 11.82
N PRO A 271 19.17 3.87 12.31
CA PRO A 271 19.67 3.75 13.68
C PRO A 271 20.83 4.73 13.91
N GLN A 272 20.88 5.40 15.07
CA GLN A 272 21.99 6.30 15.39
C GLN A 272 23.34 5.57 15.47
N ASP A 273 23.33 4.29 15.82
CA ASP A 273 24.53 3.43 15.93
C ASP A 273 24.77 2.57 14.67
N GLY A 274 24.34 3.02 13.49
CA GLY A 274 24.32 2.23 12.24
C GLY A 274 25.66 1.69 11.72
N GLY A 275 26.79 2.03 12.37
CA GLY A 275 28.14 1.66 11.98
C GLY A 275 28.58 2.26 10.65
N PHE A 276 29.87 2.19 10.35
CA PHE A 276 30.42 2.69 9.08
C PHE A 276 29.94 1.82 7.91
N PHE A 277 29.29 2.44 6.93
CA PHE A 277 28.91 1.82 5.65
C PHE A 277 28.99 2.87 4.53
N PRO A 278 30.13 3.01 3.84
CA PRO A 278 30.43 4.14 2.95
C PRO A 278 29.87 3.94 1.55
N TYR A 279 28.66 3.42 1.44
CA TYR A 279 28.00 3.16 0.17
C TYR A 279 26.59 3.73 0.17
N ARG A 280 26.18 4.29 -0.96
CA ARG A 280 24.86 4.85 -1.18
C ARG A 280 24.20 4.23 -2.40
N LEU A 281 22.87 4.31 -2.41
CA LEU A 281 22.08 3.98 -3.59
C LEU A 281 21.99 5.21 -4.49
N GLU A 282 22.29 5.04 -5.77
CA GLU A 282 22.32 6.13 -6.74
C GLU A 282 21.61 5.73 -8.03
N MET A 283 20.76 6.63 -8.54
CA MET A 283 20.09 6.47 -9.84
C MET A 283 20.80 7.34 -10.87
N ARG A 284 21.12 6.77 -12.03
CA ARG A 284 21.73 7.49 -13.16
C ARG A 284 20.96 7.31 -14.45
N ASP A 285 21.00 8.32 -15.30
CA ASP A 285 20.62 8.17 -16.70
C ASP A 285 21.65 7.28 -17.40
N ALA A 286 21.22 6.11 -17.85
CA ALA A 286 22.11 5.10 -18.46
C ALA A 286 22.70 5.52 -19.82
N THR A 287 22.22 6.63 -20.41
CA THR A 287 22.70 7.18 -21.68
C THR A 287 23.73 8.29 -21.46
N THR A 288 23.52 9.14 -20.46
CA THR A 288 24.39 10.31 -20.19
C THR A 288 25.29 10.13 -18.96
N ASP A 289 25.08 9.07 -18.19
CA ASP A 289 25.71 8.76 -16.90
C ASP A 289 25.52 9.84 -15.82
N LYS A 290 24.62 10.80 -16.04
CA LYS A 290 24.30 11.84 -15.08
C LYS A 290 23.44 11.29 -13.94
N ILE A 291 23.75 11.73 -12.72
CA ILE A 291 22.94 11.45 -11.53
C ILE A 291 21.54 12.04 -11.72
N ILE A 292 20.53 11.23 -11.41
CA ILE A 292 19.14 11.65 -11.38
C ILE A 292 18.85 12.21 -9.99
N ASP A 293 18.53 13.48 -9.94
CA ASP A 293 18.16 14.19 -8.72
C ASP A 293 16.63 14.17 -8.50
N SER A 294 16.18 14.92 -7.49
CA SER A 294 14.77 15.03 -7.13
C SER A 294 13.88 15.75 -8.17
N ASN A 295 14.45 16.30 -9.25
CA ASN A 295 13.65 16.90 -10.34
C ASN A 295 12.97 15.82 -11.21
N GLY A 296 13.31 14.55 -11.00
CA GLY A 296 12.71 13.43 -11.69
C GLY A 296 13.22 13.25 -13.12
N VAL A 297 12.54 12.39 -13.88
CA VAL A 297 12.91 12.04 -15.26
C VAL A 297 11.71 12.08 -16.19
N LYS A 298 11.99 12.22 -17.48
CA LYS A 298 10.95 12.12 -18.51
C LYS A 298 10.62 10.66 -18.81
N ILE A 299 9.38 10.42 -19.22
CA ILE A 299 8.97 9.12 -19.76
C ILE A 299 9.92 8.75 -20.90
N GLY A 300 10.44 7.53 -20.85
CA GLY A 300 11.36 6.99 -21.84
C GLY A 300 12.85 7.11 -21.50
N THR A 301 13.22 7.89 -20.48
CA THR A 301 14.60 7.91 -19.97
C THR A 301 15.04 6.51 -19.55
N ARG A 302 16.29 6.16 -19.89
CA ARG A 302 16.90 4.87 -19.51
C ARG A 302 17.61 5.05 -18.16
N LEU A 303 17.33 4.18 -17.22
CA LEU A 303 17.75 4.27 -15.83
C LEU A 303 18.69 3.13 -15.48
N ASP A 304 19.75 3.44 -14.73
CA ASP A 304 20.65 2.47 -14.10
C ASP A 304 20.70 2.72 -12.60
N LEU A 305 20.42 1.68 -11.80
CA LEU A 305 20.43 1.74 -10.34
C LEU A 305 21.74 1.14 -9.84
N ARG A 306 22.51 1.90 -9.07
CA ARG A 306 23.83 1.50 -8.60
C ARG A 306 23.94 1.60 -7.10
N ILE A 307 24.73 0.71 -6.52
CA ILE A 307 25.36 0.94 -5.21
C ILE A 307 26.74 1.53 -5.50
N GLU A 308 26.99 2.73 -5.01
CA GLU A 308 28.23 3.46 -5.28
C GLU A 308 28.89 3.88 -3.96
N ALA A 309 30.20 3.71 -3.89
CA ALA A 309 30.98 4.09 -2.74
C ALA A 309 31.12 5.61 -2.64
N ASN A 310 31.23 6.13 -1.42
CA ASN A 310 31.65 7.50 -1.19
C ASN A 310 33.14 7.68 -1.56
N ASP A 311 33.57 8.92 -1.79
CA ASP A 311 34.96 9.16 -2.22
C ASP A 311 35.99 8.74 -1.15
N ASP A 312 35.61 8.74 0.12
CA ASP A 312 36.39 8.38 1.30
C ASP A 312 36.26 6.91 1.72
N TYR A 313 35.67 6.05 0.88
CA TYR A 313 35.26 4.70 1.31
C TYR A 313 36.41 3.78 1.75
N LEU A 314 37.64 4.04 1.30
CA LEU A 314 38.84 3.27 1.66
C LEU A 314 39.60 3.86 2.86
N ASP A 315 39.16 4.98 3.42
CA ASP A 315 39.83 5.65 4.54
C ASP A 315 39.74 4.83 5.84
N TYR A 316 38.77 3.91 5.92
CA TYR A 316 38.55 3.03 7.06
C TYR A 316 38.24 1.58 6.63
N PRO A 317 38.55 0.58 7.47
CA PRO A 317 38.11 -0.79 7.23
C PRO A 317 36.59 -0.87 7.09
N ILE A 318 36.13 -1.38 5.94
CA ILE A 318 34.71 -1.50 5.63
C ILE A 318 34.18 -2.82 6.21
N PRO A 319 33.25 -2.79 7.19
CA PRO A 319 32.64 -4.02 7.69
C PRO A 319 31.76 -4.66 6.60
N ARG A 320 31.83 -5.99 6.45
CA ARG A 320 30.90 -6.69 5.56
C ARG A 320 29.50 -6.70 6.17
N LYS A 321 28.54 -6.14 5.44
CA LYS A 321 27.12 -6.09 5.82
C LYS A 321 26.26 -6.88 4.83
N TYR A 322 25.14 -7.40 5.30
CA TYR A 322 24.08 -7.89 4.45
C TYR A 322 23.31 -6.71 3.87
N ILE A 323 23.15 -6.65 2.56
CA ILE A 323 22.44 -5.56 1.90
C ILE A 323 21.15 -6.05 1.24
N TYR A 324 20.14 -5.19 1.25
CA TYR A 324 18.87 -5.41 0.59
C TYR A 324 18.48 -4.14 -0.16
N VAL A 325 18.13 -4.28 -1.43
CA VAL A 325 17.60 -3.18 -2.22
C VAL A 325 16.20 -3.53 -2.65
N PHE A 326 15.24 -2.66 -2.34
CA PHE A 326 13.85 -2.86 -2.72
C PHE A 326 13.19 -1.54 -3.13
N THR A 327 12.09 -1.66 -3.87
CA THR A 327 11.31 -0.51 -4.30
C THR A 327 9.94 -0.47 -3.66
N ILE A 328 9.35 0.73 -3.65
CA ILE A 328 7.92 0.94 -3.51
C ILE A 328 7.47 1.75 -4.71
N ASP A 329 6.65 1.18 -5.58
CA ASP A 329 6.14 1.90 -6.75
C ASP A 329 4.91 2.76 -6.43
N VAL A 330 4.51 3.61 -7.37
CA VAL A 330 3.31 4.47 -7.29
C VAL A 330 1.99 3.72 -6.99
N ASN A 331 1.94 2.40 -7.18
CA ASN A 331 0.79 1.56 -6.84
C ASN A 331 0.86 0.98 -5.42
N GLY A 332 1.95 1.25 -4.70
CA GLY A 332 2.27 0.68 -3.41
C GLY A 332 2.73 -0.77 -3.48
N ARG A 333 3.15 -1.22 -4.67
CA ARG A 333 3.78 -2.53 -4.81
C ARG A 333 5.20 -2.43 -4.26
N MET A 334 5.55 -3.35 -3.38
CA MET A 334 6.93 -3.48 -2.92
C MET A 334 7.60 -4.61 -3.68
N GLN A 335 8.85 -4.41 -4.10
CA GLN A 335 9.62 -5.44 -4.80
C GLN A 335 11.07 -5.45 -4.33
N LEU A 336 11.55 -6.62 -3.90
CA LEU A 336 12.97 -6.87 -3.68
C LEU A 336 13.71 -6.89 -5.03
N ILE A 337 14.66 -5.98 -5.21
CA ILE A 337 15.59 -5.94 -6.35
C ILE A 337 16.83 -6.79 -6.04
N TYR A 338 17.37 -6.67 -4.82
CA TYR A 338 18.62 -7.32 -4.43
C TYR A 338 18.55 -7.86 -2.99
N PRO A 339 19.03 -9.08 -2.71
CA PRO A 339 19.55 -10.06 -3.67
C PRO A 339 18.46 -10.63 -4.58
N LEU A 340 18.85 -11.16 -5.74
CA LEU A 340 17.93 -11.87 -6.62
C LEU A 340 17.46 -13.16 -5.96
N ALA A 341 16.15 -13.43 -6.02
CA ALA A 341 15.54 -14.60 -5.38
C ALA A 341 16.15 -15.93 -5.84
N SER A 342 16.68 -15.98 -7.07
CA SER A 342 17.36 -17.14 -7.66
C SER A 342 18.76 -17.43 -7.08
N GLU A 343 19.34 -16.49 -6.31
CA GLU A 343 20.75 -16.54 -5.92
C GLU A 343 20.98 -16.80 -4.43
N GLY A 344 19.91 -16.90 -3.63
CA GLY A 344 19.99 -17.22 -2.19
C GLY A 344 20.66 -16.14 -1.33
N SER A 345 20.84 -16.44 -0.03
CA SER A 345 21.39 -15.50 0.97
C SER A 345 22.93 -15.47 1.03
N SER A 346 23.64 -16.03 0.05
CA SER A 346 25.11 -16.06 0.00
C SER A 346 25.70 -14.85 -0.73
N GLN A 347 24.97 -14.26 -1.67
CA GLN A 347 25.41 -13.13 -2.49
C GLN A 347 25.19 -11.77 -1.82
N ASN A 348 24.32 -11.66 -0.83
CA ASN A 348 23.94 -10.35 -0.26
C ASN A 348 24.94 -9.77 0.75
N LYS A 349 26.16 -10.33 0.87
CA LYS A 349 27.23 -9.73 1.68
C LYS A 349 28.03 -8.73 0.85
N PHE A 350 28.08 -7.50 1.32
CA PHE A 350 28.72 -6.38 0.66
C PHE A 350 29.71 -5.69 1.62
N PRO A 351 30.88 -5.20 1.16
CA PRO A 351 31.31 -5.12 -0.23
C PRO A 351 31.66 -6.46 -0.85
N ILE A 352 31.48 -6.51 -2.17
CA ILE A 352 32.05 -7.51 -3.07
C ILE A 352 33.41 -6.96 -3.48
N ASN A 353 34.42 -7.84 -3.58
CA ASN A 353 35.75 -7.43 -4.00
C ASN A 353 35.89 -7.57 -5.53
N ASP A 354 36.70 -6.72 -6.14
CA ASP A 354 37.11 -6.83 -7.54
C ASP A 354 38.18 -7.93 -7.74
N ASP A 355 38.65 -8.08 -8.98
CA ASP A 355 39.65 -9.08 -9.36
C ASP A 355 41.01 -8.84 -8.65
N GLN A 356 41.25 -7.61 -8.18
CA GLN A 356 42.42 -7.22 -7.40
C GLN A 356 42.22 -7.45 -5.89
N GLY A 357 41.05 -7.94 -5.46
CA GLY A 357 40.72 -8.19 -4.07
C GLY A 357 40.31 -6.94 -3.29
N MET A 358 40.13 -5.80 -3.95
CA MET A 358 39.72 -4.53 -3.35
C MET A 358 38.19 -4.39 -3.34
N PRO A 359 37.59 -3.74 -2.32
CA PRO A 359 36.16 -3.48 -2.33
C PRO A 359 35.73 -2.71 -3.58
N GLN A 360 34.79 -3.25 -4.34
CA GLN A 360 34.27 -2.64 -5.56
C GLN A 360 33.70 -1.24 -5.26
N LYS A 361 34.06 -0.27 -6.08
CA LYS A 361 33.54 1.11 -5.96
C LYS A 361 32.08 1.21 -6.42
N VAL A 362 31.67 0.42 -7.41
CA VAL A 362 30.36 0.50 -8.04
C VAL A 362 29.81 -0.90 -8.31
N LEU A 363 28.54 -1.12 -7.98
CA LEU A 363 27.76 -2.30 -8.36
C LEU A 363 26.45 -1.88 -9.04
N SER A 364 26.29 -2.19 -10.32
CA SER A 364 25.00 -2.03 -11.02
C SER A 364 24.02 -3.13 -10.63
N LEU A 365 22.82 -2.74 -10.21
CA LEU A 365 21.76 -3.65 -9.77
C LEU A 365 20.83 -4.05 -10.92
N PHE A 366 20.84 -3.30 -12.02
CA PHE A 366 20.08 -3.65 -13.22
C PHE A 366 20.98 -4.35 -14.23
N SER A 367 20.65 -5.59 -14.59
CA SER A 367 21.36 -6.31 -15.66
C SER A 367 21.20 -5.64 -17.04
N ARG A 368 20.16 -4.80 -17.20
CA ARG A 368 19.91 -3.95 -18.36
C ARG A 368 19.22 -2.66 -17.90
N PRO A 369 19.52 -1.49 -18.50
CA PRO A 369 18.88 -0.24 -18.10
C PRO A 369 17.35 -0.32 -18.18
N ALA A 370 16.67 0.03 -17.09
CA ALA A 370 15.22 0.13 -17.03
C ALA A 370 14.74 1.36 -17.81
N LYS A 371 13.46 1.40 -18.22
CA LYS A 371 12.88 2.54 -18.93
C LYS A 371 11.81 3.18 -18.06
N ALA A 372 11.92 4.48 -17.80
CA ALA A 372 10.86 5.24 -17.14
C ALA A 372 9.57 5.17 -17.97
N ALA A 373 8.45 4.81 -17.35
CA ALA A 373 7.19 4.51 -18.02
C ALA A 373 5.99 5.07 -17.24
N LEU A 374 4.79 4.96 -17.82
CA LEU A 374 3.53 5.27 -17.14
C LEU A 374 3.17 4.19 -16.09
N PRO A 375 2.34 4.52 -15.08
CA PRO A 375 1.81 5.85 -14.78
C PRO A 375 2.88 6.79 -14.21
N THR A 376 2.72 8.10 -14.43
CA THR A 376 3.62 9.09 -13.81
C THR A 376 3.39 9.16 -12.31
N GLY A 377 4.47 9.23 -11.54
CA GLY A 377 4.44 9.32 -10.09
C GLY A 377 5.84 9.15 -9.52
N THR A 378 5.91 8.84 -8.22
CA THR A 378 7.20 8.64 -7.55
C THR A 378 7.37 7.19 -7.15
N ASP A 379 8.44 6.57 -7.66
CA ASP A 379 8.94 5.28 -7.19
C ASP A 379 10.05 5.54 -6.17
N GLN A 380 10.02 4.80 -5.07
CA GLN A 380 10.95 4.95 -3.94
C GLN A 380 11.90 3.76 -3.92
N TYR A 381 13.19 4.02 -3.78
CA TYR A 381 14.24 3.00 -3.75
C TYR A 381 14.95 3.05 -2.41
N PHE A 382 15.07 1.89 -1.77
CA PHE A 382 15.67 1.76 -0.45
C PHE A 382 16.89 0.86 -0.53
N LEU A 383 17.98 1.29 0.11
CA LEU A 383 19.12 0.44 0.44
C LEU A 383 19.13 0.23 1.95
N LEU A 384 19.10 -1.03 2.36
CA LEU A 384 19.16 -1.45 3.74
C LEU A 384 20.42 -2.26 3.96
N ALA A 385 21.24 -1.86 4.92
CA ALA A 385 22.44 -2.59 5.33
C ALA A 385 22.29 -3.10 6.77
N SER A 386 22.55 -4.37 7.00
CA SER A 386 22.42 -5.02 8.31
C SER A 386 23.63 -5.91 8.63
N GLU A 387 23.95 -6.05 9.92
CA GLU A 387 25.05 -6.94 10.36
C GLU A 387 24.66 -8.42 10.27
N GLU A 388 23.39 -8.71 10.54
CA GLU A 388 22.82 -10.05 10.46
C GLU A 388 21.93 -10.20 9.21
N PRO A 389 21.82 -11.41 8.63
CA PRO A 389 20.93 -11.65 7.51
C PRO A 389 19.46 -11.57 7.95
N ILE A 390 18.66 -10.86 7.17
CA ILE A 390 17.21 -10.98 7.20
C ILE A 390 16.82 -12.30 6.55
N GLN A 391 16.16 -13.14 7.33
CA GLN A 391 15.62 -14.40 6.86
C GLN A 391 14.34 -14.16 6.04
N SER A 392 14.21 -14.82 4.89
CA SER A 392 13.08 -14.67 3.96
C SER A 392 12.80 -13.20 3.55
N PRO A 393 13.80 -12.47 3.01
CA PRO A 393 13.65 -11.05 2.65
C PRO A 393 12.52 -10.83 1.63
N GLY A 394 12.21 -11.82 0.80
CA GLY A 394 11.10 -11.75 -0.13
C GLY A 394 9.72 -11.60 0.54
N MET A 395 9.49 -12.20 1.71
CA MET A 395 8.22 -12.02 2.44
C MET A 395 8.07 -10.59 2.99
N LEU A 396 9.21 -9.95 3.25
CA LEU A 396 9.28 -8.64 3.87
C LEU A 396 9.17 -7.53 2.84
N PHE A 397 9.92 -7.66 1.76
CA PHE A 397 10.12 -6.63 0.75
C PHE A 397 9.27 -6.82 -0.51
N ASN A 398 8.53 -7.93 -0.62
CA ASN A 398 7.52 -8.09 -1.67
C ASN A 398 6.11 -7.88 -1.11
N GLN A 399 5.33 -7.07 -1.80
CA GLN A 399 3.93 -6.81 -1.49
C GLN A 399 3.20 -6.45 -2.78
N LYS A 400 1.99 -6.98 -2.99
CA LYS A 400 1.13 -6.52 -4.10
C LYS A 400 0.65 -5.09 -3.86
N GLY A 401 0.61 -4.28 -4.91
CA GLY A 401 0.06 -2.92 -4.85
C GLY A 401 -1.41 -2.89 -4.40
N VAL A 402 -1.83 -1.72 -3.93
CA VAL A 402 -3.21 -1.47 -3.46
C VAL A 402 -4.10 -0.87 -4.54
N ARG A 403 -3.50 -0.34 -5.61
CA ARG A 403 -4.22 0.16 -6.80
C ARG A 403 -4.64 -0.99 -7.70
N ALA A 404 -5.74 -0.80 -8.43
CA ALA A 404 -6.05 -1.68 -9.55
C ALA A 404 -4.93 -1.54 -10.57
N THR A 405 -4.26 -2.65 -10.91
CA THR A 405 -3.48 -2.69 -12.15
C THR A 405 -4.42 -2.32 -13.28
N LEU A 406 -3.97 -1.45 -14.20
CA LEU A 406 -4.64 -1.24 -15.47
C LEU A 406 -5.08 -2.62 -15.99
N PRO A 407 -6.33 -2.81 -16.46
CA PRO A 407 -6.51 -3.72 -17.57
C PRO A 407 -5.70 -3.09 -18.69
N GLY A 408 -4.39 -3.37 -18.70
CA GLY A 408 -3.63 -3.27 -19.93
C GLY A 408 -4.43 -4.11 -20.89
N ASN A 409 -4.95 -3.49 -21.95
CA ASN A 409 -5.40 -4.19 -23.14
C ASN A 409 -4.16 -4.91 -23.70
N HIS A 410 -3.72 -5.96 -23.01
CA HIS A 410 -2.63 -6.80 -23.42
C HIS A 410 -3.31 -7.84 -24.30
N PRO A 411 -3.01 -7.89 -25.61
CA PRO A 411 -3.59 -8.89 -26.50
C PRO A 411 -3.40 -10.30 -25.97
N LEU A 412 -2.30 -10.53 -25.23
CA LEU A 412 -2.00 -11.77 -24.53
C LEU A 412 -2.94 -12.07 -23.35
N ALA A 413 -3.39 -11.06 -22.59
CA ALA A 413 -4.35 -11.26 -21.50
C ALA A 413 -5.76 -11.61 -22.04
N THR A 414 -6.12 -11.07 -23.20
CA THR A 414 -7.32 -11.46 -23.94
C THR A 414 -7.18 -12.86 -24.55
N LEU A 415 -5.99 -13.21 -25.06
CA LEU A 415 -5.68 -14.54 -25.60
C LEU A 415 -5.68 -15.63 -24.50
N LEU A 416 -5.09 -15.37 -23.33
CA LEU A 416 -5.07 -16.29 -22.18
C LEU A 416 -6.45 -16.51 -21.56
N LYS A 417 -7.43 -15.64 -21.87
CA LYS A 417 -8.83 -15.80 -21.51
C LYS A 417 -9.66 -16.51 -22.60
N MET A 418 -9.18 -16.55 -23.84
CA MET A 418 -9.77 -17.35 -24.90
C MET A 418 -9.34 -18.81 -24.74
N GLY A 419 -10.27 -19.67 -24.31
CA GLY A 419 -10.04 -21.12 -24.18
C GLY A 419 -10.20 -21.68 -22.77
N ASN A 420 -10.49 -20.86 -21.75
CA ASN A 420 -10.92 -21.35 -20.44
C ASN A 420 -12.45 -21.50 -20.44
N GLU A 421 -12.93 -22.74 -20.55
CA GLU A 421 -14.35 -23.12 -20.72
C GLU A 421 -15.28 -22.76 -19.54
N SER A 422 -14.79 -22.19 -18.45
CA SER A 422 -15.62 -21.89 -17.27
C SER A 422 -16.59 -20.71 -17.43
N ASN A 423 -16.50 -19.92 -18.51
CA ASN A 423 -17.45 -18.84 -18.82
C ASN A 423 -18.23 -19.02 -20.14
N ALA A 424 -18.14 -20.17 -20.80
CA ALA A 424 -18.88 -20.44 -22.04
C ALA A 424 -20.33 -20.92 -21.83
N ARG A 425 -20.79 -21.06 -20.57
CA ARG A 425 -22.14 -21.56 -20.24
C ARG A 425 -23.13 -20.56 -19.65
N SER A 426 -22.75 -19.30 -19.44
CA SER A 426 -23.65 -18.26 -18.90
C SER A 426 -24.11 -17.23 -19.95
N ALA A 427 -23.83 -17.46 -21.24
CA ALA A 427 -24.36 -16.63 -22.34
C ALA A 427 -25.61 -17.20 -23.02
N TYR A 428 -26.14 -18.34 -22.54
CA TYR A 428 -27.44 -18.88 -22.95
C TYR A 428 -28.12 -19.56 -21.76
N ASN A 429 -28.78 -18.75 -20.92
CA ASN A 429 -30.09 -18.96 -20.30
C ASN A 429 -30.37 -17.88 -19.25
#